data_AF-A0A067CK92-F1
#
_entry.id   AF-A0A067CK92-F1
#
_cell.length_a   1.000
_cell.length_b   1.000
_cell.length_c   1.000
_cell.angle_alpha   90.00
_cell.angle_beta   90.00
_cell.angle_gamma   90.00
#
_symmetry.space_group_name_H-M   'P 1'
#
loop_
_entity.id
_entity.type
_entity.pdbx_description
1 polymer ?
#
loop_
_entity_poly.entity_id
_entity_poly.type
_entity_poly.pdbx_seq_one_letter_code
_entity_poly.pdbx_strand_id
1 'polypeptide(L)'
;MRVADDHFSYSDFQTSLSTDAVVAADVPVGPLRRLQNASTHSRSAKHMLSGMTNMVLQRHVTRTHLEHQLAASKALESATEYSYWLKVYARYLAQEGDVARLEELCTELLGPLSASGSSVATASGETTWHPRVLETPKRDLLRTIVMPQMASNRVLQRLVLKYQVQLDEAQP
;
A
#
# COMPACT_ATOMS: atom_id res chain seq x y z
N MET A 1 -10.87 14.22 4.05
CA MET A 1 -9.56 13.59 4.35
C MET A 1 -8.49 14.65 4.17
N ARG A 2 -7.69 14.97 5.21
CA ARG A 2 -6.55 15.89 5.07
C ARG A 2 -5.38 15.11 4.49
N VAL A 3 -4.82 15.58 3.38
CA VAL A 3 -3.88 14.81 2.55
C VAL A 3 -2.41 15.10 2.91
N ALA A 4 -2.14 16.24 3.54
CA ALA A 4 -0.80 16.70 3.90
C ALA A 4 -0.81 17.26 5.33
N ASP A 5 -0.63 16.40 6.32
CA ASP A 5 -0.37 16.78 7.72
C ASP A 5 1.10 16.45 8.07
N ASP A 6 1.72 17.21 8.97
CA ASP A 6 3.13 17.06 9.40
C ASP A 6 3.42 15.79 10.23
N HIS A 7 2.42 14.92 10.38
CA HIS A 7 2.43 13.77 11.28
C HIS A 7 3.42 12.66 10.88
N PHE A 8 3.96 12.70 9.66
CA PHE A 8 4.87 11.68 9.09
C PHE A 8 6.32 12.15 8.96
N SER A 9 6.71 13.19 9.69
CA SER A 9 8.05 13.79 9.65
C SER A 9 9.21 12.81 9.84
N TYR A 10 8.96 11.63 10.41
CA TYR A 10 9.94 10.57 10.67
C TYR A 10 9.85 9.37 9.71
N SER A 11 9.02 9.44 8.67
CA SER A 11 8.93 8.36 7.67
C SER A 11 10.15 8.34 6.74
N ASP A 12 10.57 7.14 6.35
CA ASP A 12 11.63 6.91 5.36
C ASP A 12 11.33 7.52 3.98
N PHE A 13 10.06 7.79 3.68
CA PHE A 13 9.61 8.43 2.43
C PHE A 13 9.54 9.97 2.53
N GLN A 14 9.68 10.50 3.74
CA GLN A 14 9.58 11.92 4.06
C GLN A 14 10.96 12.57 4.20
N THR A 15 11.95 11.80 4.66
CA THR A 15 13.33 12.25 4.84
C THR A 15 14.07 12.24 3.50
N SER A 16 14.69 13.35 3.11
CA SER A 16 15.55 13.42 1.92
C SER A 16 16.88 12.65 2.07
N LEU A 17 17.08 11.96 3.20
CA LEU A 17 18.17 11.03 3.44
C LEU A 17 17.68 9.65 3.00
N SER A 18 17.89 9.40 1.73
CA SER A 18 17.55 8.18 1.01
C SER A 18 17.98 6.91 1.75
N THR A 19 17.03 6.12 2.24
CA THR A 19 17.29 4.69 2.54
C THR A 19 17.26 3.86 1.25
N ASP A 20 16.73 4.41 0.15
CA ASP A 20 16.85 3.81 -1.19
C ASP A 20 16.63 4.90 -2.26
N ALA A 21 17.72 5.52 -2.73
CA ALA A 21 17.67 6.63 -3.71
C ALA A 21 16.97 6.26 -5.03
N VAL A 22 16.77 4.95 -5.27
CA VAL A 22 16.06 4.40 -6.42
C VAL A 22 14.54 4.60 -6.30
N VAL A 23 13.99 4.71 -5.09
CA VAL A 23 12.54 4.78 -4.86
C VAL A 23 11.99 6.18 -5.08
N ALA A 24 12.77 7.22 -4.74
CA ALA A 24 12.36 8.61 -4.91
C ALA A 24 12.35 9.08 -6.37
N ALA A 25 13.18 8.47 -7.23
CA ALA A 25 13.32 8.86 -8.64
C ALA A 25 12.17 8.38 -9.54
N ASP A 26 11.43 7.35 -9.13
CA ASP A 26 10.40 6.69 -9.96
C ASP A 26 8.97 6.88 -9.40
N VAL A 27 8.76 7.84 -8.48
CA VAL A 27 7.42 8.17 -7.98
C VAL A 27 6.64 8.88 -9.09
N PRO A 28 5.50 8.35 -9.57
CA PRO A 28 4.69 9.02 -10.56
C PRO A 28 4.17 10.36 -10.03
N VAL A 29 4.33 11.42 -10.83
CA VAL A 29 3.88 12.77 -10.45
C VAL A 29 2.39 12.94 -10.80
N GLY A 30 1.52 12.46 -9.92
CA GLY A 30 0.07 12.62 -10.02
C GLY A 30 -0.48 13.74 -9.12
N PRO A 31 -1.82 13.83 -8.97
CA PRO A 31 -2.47 14.84 -8.15
C PRO A 31 -2.02 14.79 -6.68
N LEU A 32 -1.75 13.60 -6.13
CA LEU A 32 -1.29 13.46 -4.74
C LEU A 32 0.08 14.11 -4.57
N ARG A 33 1.02 13.79 -5.46
CA ARG A 33 2.36 14.36 -5.42
C ARG A 33 2.36 15.86 -5.64
N ARG A 34 1.51 16.37 -6.54
CA ARG A 34 1.34 17.82 -6.77
C ARG A 34 0.81 18.54 -5.53
N LEU A 35 -0.20 17.99 -4.85
CA LEU A 35 -0.73 18.56 -3.62
C LEU A 35 0.31 18.55 -2.49
N GLN A 36 1.06 17.46 -2.36
CA GLN A 36 2.15 17.37 -1.39
C GLN A 36 3.22 18.43 -1.67
N ASN A 37 3.66 18.58 -2.92
CA ASN A 37 4.65 19.59 -3.32
C ASN A 37 4.13 21.03 -3.15
N ALA A 38 2.84 21.28 -3.32
CA ALA A 38 2.26 22.61 -3.06
C ALA A 38 2.26 22.93 -1.56
N SER A 39 2.07 21.92 -0.70
CA SER A 39 2.04 22.06 0.76
C SER A 39 3.42 22.13 1.44
N THR A 40 4.53 21.77 0.78
CA THR A 40 5.86 21.63 1.39
C THR A 40 6.59 22.96 1.70
N HIS A 41 5.90 24.10 1.73
CA HIS A 41 6.48 25.43 1.97
C HIS A 41 7.07 25.66 3.39
N SER A 42 7.01 24.67 4.30
CA SER A 42 7.62 24.79 5.62
C SER A 42 8.13 23.45 6.13
N ARG A 43 9.37 23.08 5.79
CA ARG A 43 10.06 21.94 6.41
C ARG A 43 11.39 22.37 7.03
N SER A 44 11.41 22.47 8.35
CA SER A 44 12.63 22.72 9.11
C SER A 44 13.46 21.44 9.20
N ALA A 45 14.65 21.44 8.59
CA ALA A 45 15.61 20.33 8.61
C ALA A 45 16.00 19.86 10.03
N LYS A 46 15.68 20.65 11.07
CA LYS A 46 16.02 20.40 12.47
C LYS A 46 15.29 19.20 13.09
N HIS A 47 14.09 18.83 12.60
CA HIS A 47 13.38 17.64 13.10
C HIS A 47 13.81 16.32 12.44
N MET A 48 14.57 16.37 11.33
CA MET A 48 14.96 15.17 10.58
C MET A 48 16.06 14.34 11.26
N LEU A 49 16.89 14.96 12.10
CA LEU A 49 18.03 14.27 12.75
C LEU A 49 17.68 13.70 14.14
N SER A 50 16.64 14.22 14.79
CA SER A 50 16.35 13.91 16.20
C SER A 50 15.54 12.62 16.43
N GLY A 51 14.93 12.05 15.39
CA GLY A 51 14.06 10.86 15.50
C GLY A 51 14.72 9.52 15.16
N MET A 52 15.99 9.52 14.73
CA MET A 52 16.77 8.37 14.26
C MET A 52 17.14 7.35 15.38
N THR A 53 16.55 7.46 16.58
CA THR A 53 16.96 6.66 17.76
C THR A 53 16.05 5.48 18.06
N ASN A 54 14.85 5.41 17.47
CA ASN A 54 13.92 4.30 17.70
C ASN A 54 13.46 3.66 16.39
N MET A 55 14.19 2.61 15.97
CA MET A 55 13.92 1.86 14.73
C MET A 55 12.53 1.24 14.69
N VAL A 56 12.00 0.82 15.83
CA VAL A 56 10.64 0.27 15.93
C VAL A 56 9.61 1.36 15.64
N LEU A 57 9.76 2.53 16.27
CA LEU A 57 8.87 3.67 16.03
C LEU A 57 8.93 4.13 14.57
N GLN A 58 10.13 4.21 13.98
CA GLN A 58 10.31 4.58 12.57
C GLN A 58 9.58 3.61 11.64
N ARG A 59 9.66 2.29 11.86
CA ARG A 59 8.91 1.30 11.09
C ARG A 59 7.40 1.48 11.18
N HIS A 60 6.87 1.75 12.38
CA HIS A 60 5.44 2.02 12.56
C HIS A 60 5.00 3.29 11.84
N VAL A 61 5.80 4.37 11.93
CA VAL A 61 5.53 5.63 11.24
C VAL A 61 5.58 5.45 9.72
N THR A 62 6.59 4.75 9.19
CA THR A 62 6.72 4.44 7.76
C THR A 62 5.54 3.63 7.24
N ARG A 63 5.10 2.61 7.98
CA ARG A 63 3.90 1.84 7.62
C ARG A 63 2.66 2.72 7.55
N THR A 64 2.39 3.49 8.61
CA THR A 64 1.21 4.36 8.70
C THR A 64 1.22 5.41 7.58
N HIS A 65 2.40 5.89 7.21
CA HIS A 65 2.55 6.80 6.07
C HIS A 65 2.16 6.13 4.75
N LEU A 66 2.60 4.90 4.49
CA LEU A 66 2.23 4.17 3.28
C LEU A 66 0.73 3.88 3.20
N GLU A 67 0.11 3.51 4.32
CA GLU A 67 -1.35 3.34 4.42
C GLU A 67 -2.09 4.66 4.09
N HIS A 68 -1.58 5.80 4.59
CA HIS A 68 -2.11 7.12 4.26
C HIS A 68 -1.94 7.48 2.78
N GLN A 69 -0.78 7.20 2.17
CA GLN A 69 -0.56 7.44 0.73
C GLN A 69 -1.50 6.61 -0.15
N LEU A 70 -1.75 5.36 0.22
CA LEU A 70 -2.75 4.50 -0.43
C LEU A 70 -4.16 5.06 -0.32
N ALA A 71 -4.58 5.48 0.88
CA ALA A 71 -5.89 6.08 1.09
C ALA A 71 -6.05 7.40 0.32
N ALA A 72 -5.01 8.24 0.30
CA ALA A 72 -5.01 9.53 -0.37
C ALA A 72 -5.02 9.39 -1.90
N SER A 73 -4.21 8.48 -2.46
CA SER A 73 -4.23 8.20 -3.91
C SER A 73 -5.57 7.61 -4.36
N LYS A 74 -6.19 6.77 -3.52
CA LYS A 74 -7.56 6.27 -3.74
C LYS A 74 -8.59 7.41 -3.71
N ALA A 75 -8.51 8.32 -2.75
CA ALA A 75 -9.42 9.45 -2.63
C ALA A 75 -9.25 10.50 -3.74
N LEU A 76 -8.06 10.60 -4.33
CA LEU A 76 -7.75 11.45 -5.49
C LEU A 76 -7.98 10.74 -6.83
N GLU A 77 -8.54 9.53 -6.81
CA GLU A 77 -8.86 8.72 -7.98
C GLU A 77 -7.67 8.50 -8.93
N SER A 78 -6.46 8.47 -8.37
CA SER A 78 -5.21 8.39 -9.12
C SER A 78 -4.74 6.93 -9.18
N ALA A 79 -5.16 6.21 -10.22
CA ALA A 79 -4.85 4.79 -10.38
C ALA A 79 -3.34 4.50 -10.45
N THR A 80 -2.57 5.39 -11.07
CA THR A 80 -1.11 5.26 -11.21
C THR A 80 -0.38 5.44 -9.87
N GLU A 81 -0.76 6.46 -9.09
CA GLU A 81 -0.21 6.66 -7.76
C GLU A 81 -0.65 5.55 -6.81
N TYR A 82 -1.90 5.11 -6.89
CA TYR A 82 -2.40 4.00 -6.08
C TYR A 82 -1.61 2.71 -6.34
N SER A 83 -1.40 2.36 -7.61
CA SER A 83 -0.62 1.17 -8.00
C SER A 83 0.83 1.25 -7.52
N TYR A 84 1.44 2.44 -7.63
CA TYR A 84 2.78 2.69 -7.12
C TYR A 84 2.86 2.53 -5.60
N TRP A 85 1.98 3.18 -4.85
CA TRP A 85 1.96 3.09 -3.39
C TRP A 85 1.62 1.68 -2.90
N LEU A 86 0.78 0.94 -3.63
CA LEU A 86 0.48 -0.46 -3.36
C LEU A 86 1.73 -1.34 -3.53
N LYS A 87 2.50 -1.13 -4.60
CA LYS A 87 3.78 -1.82 -4.82
C LYS A 87 4.75 -1.55 -3.68
N VAL A 88 4.90 -0.29 -3.29
CA VAL A 88 5.81 0.12 -2.21
C VAL A 88 5.38 -0.47 -0.88
N TYR A 89 4.07 -0.44 -0.56
CA TYR A 89 3.52 -1.02 0.65
C TYR A 89 3.70 -2.54 0.71
N ALA A 90 3.37 -3.26 -0.37
CA ALA A 90 3.58 -4.71 -0.44
C ALA A 90 5.05 -5.09 -0.27
N ARG A 91 5.98 -4.35 -0.90
CA ARG A 91 7.42 -4.53 -0.73
C ARG A 91 7.86 -4.30 0.71
N TYR A 92 7.37 -3.24 1.34
CA TYR A 92 7.68 -2.92 2.73
C TYR A 92 7.22 -4.03 3.69
N LEU A 93 5.98 -4.49 3.55
CA LEU A 93 5.46 -5.62 4.34
C LEU A 93 6.26 -6.91 4.08
N ALA A 94 6.67 -7.14 2.84
CA ALA A 94 7.49 -8.30 2.49
C ALA A 94 8.89 -8.22 3.10
N GLN A 95 9.48 -7.03 3.27
CA GLN A 95 10.76 -6.84 3.94
C GLN A 95 10.66 -7.02 5.46
N GLU A 96 9.60 -6.50 6.09
CA GLU A 96 9.35 -6.71 7.52
C GLU A 96 8.94 -8.16 7.84
N GLY A 97 8.43 -8.91 6.85
CA GLY A 97 7.93 -10.27 7.06
C GLY A 97 6.60 -10.32 7.80
N ASP A 98 5.77 -9.27 7.69
CA ASP A 98 4.44 -9.19 8.32
C ASP A 98 3.42 -10.04 7.53
N VAL A 99 3.42 -11.35 7.83
CA VAL A 99 2.55 -12.34 7.19
C VAL A 99 1.08 -11.99 7.40
N ALA A 100 0.69 -11.57 8.60
CA ALA A 100 -0.70 -11.30 8.95
C ALA A 100 -1.27 -10.15 8.11
N ARG A 101 -0.52 -9.05 7.98
CA ARG A 101 -0.98 -7.92 7.16
C ARG A 101 -0.97 -8.23 5.66
N LEU A 102 0.00 -9.02 5.19
CA LEU A 102 -0.01 -9.49 3.80
C LEU A 102 -1.21 -10.39 3.52
N GLU A 103 -1.60 -11.25 4.45
CA GLU A 103 -2.82 -12.06 4.34
C GLU A 103 -4.08 -11.20 4.25
N GLU A 104 -4.20 -10.19 5.12
CA GLU A 104 -5.31 -9.22 5.05
C GLU A 104 -5.36 -8.51 3.69
N LEU A 105 -4.21 -8.01 3.22
CA LEU A 105 -4.13 -7.34 1.91
C LEU A 105 -4.52 -8.26 0.75
N CYS A 106 -4.00 -9.49 0.75
CA CYS A 106 -4.28 -10.46 -0.29
C CYS A 106 -5.74 -10.94 -0.27
N THR A 107 -6.33 -11.15 0.90
CA THR A 107 -7.75 -11.51 1.02
C THR A 107 -8.67 -10.38 0.58
N GLU A 108 -8.35 -9.12 0.91
CA GLU A 108 -9.09 -7.95 0.43
C GLU A 108 -9.04 -7.82 -1.11
N LEU A 109 -7.88 -8.07 -1.72
CA LEU A 109 -7.72 -7.98 -3.17
C LEU A 109 -8.33 -9.17 -3.93
N LEU A 110 -8.26 -10.38 -3.37
CA LEU A 110 -8.83 -11.58 -3.98
C LEU A 110 -10.36 -11.56 -3.97
N GLY A 111 -10.95 -11.13 -2.84
CA GLY A 111 -12.38 -11.16 -2.61
C GLY A 111 -12.95 -12.55 -2.37
N PRO A 112 -14.29 -12.66 -2.22
CA PRO A 112 -14.96 -13.95 -2.10
C PRO A 112 -14.75 -14.80 -3.37
N LEU A 113 -14.40 -16.08 -3.19
CA LEU A 113 -14.11 -17.03 -4.28
C LEU A 113 -15.37 -17.64 -4.93
N SER A 114 -16.53 -17.53 -4.31
CA SER A 114 -17.78 -18.05 -4.85
C SER A 114 -18.42 -17.08 -5.83
N ALA A 115 -18.79 -17.56 -7.03
CA ALA A 115 -19.70 -16.90 -7.95
C ALA A 115 -21.09 -16.62 -7.34
N SER A 116 -21.39 -17.18 -6.15
CA SER A 116 -22.42 -16.68 -5.24
C SER A 116 -21.92 -15.45 -4.47
N GLY A 117 -21.47 -14.43 -5.20
CA GLY A 117 -21.35 -13.06 -4.70
C GLY A 117 -22.70 -12.38 -4.65
N SER A 118 -23.78 -13.13 -4.36
CA SER A 118 -25.02 -12.51 -3.90
C SER A 118 -24.64 -11.77 -2.63
N SER A 119 -24.62 -10.44 -2.72
CA SER A 119 -25.58 -9.60 -2.00
C SER A 119 -26.30 -10.24 -0.81
N VAL A 120 -25.58 -10.91 0.09
CA VAL A 120 -26.07 -11.08 1.46
C VAL A 120 -25.69 -9.79 2.14
N ALA A 121 -26.52 -8.77 1.87
CA ALA A 121 -26.69 -7.65 2.76
C ALA A 121 -27.08 -8.26 4.11
N THR A 122 -26.07 -8.54 4.94
CA THR A 122 -26.30 -8.63 6.37
C THR A 122 -26.92 -7.29 6.77
N ALA A 123 -27.94 -7.35 7.62
CA ALA A 123 -28.78 -6.21 8.01
C ALA A 123 -28.03 -5.11 8.82
N SER A 124 -26.72 -5.00 8.64
CA SER A 124 -25.80 -4.06 9.24
C SER A 124 -24.79 -3.61 8.17
N GLY A 125 -25.17 -2.56 7.43
CA GLY A 125 -24.33 -1.66 6.63
C GLY A 125 -22.99 -2.16 6.08
N GLU A 126 -22.96 -2.38 4.76
CA GLU A 126 -21.86 -2.02 3.87
C GLU A 126 -20.50 -2.69 4.08
N THR A 127 -20.30 -3.89 3.52
CA THR A 127 -19.02 -4.23 2.88
C THR A 127 -19.28 -5.15 1.68
N THR A 128 -19.92 -4.61 0.64
CA THR A 128 -19.95 -5.28 -0.66
C THR A 128 -18.54 -5.22 -1.25
N TRP A 129 -17.89 -6.37 -1.37
CA TRP A 129 -16.58 -6.42 -2.02
C TRP A 129 -16.70 -5.97 -3.48
N HIS A 130 -16.00 -4.90 -3.84
CA HIS A 130 -15.94 -4.42 -5.22
C HIS A 130 -14.75 -5.05 -5.97
N PRO A 131 -14.96 -5.65 -7.16
CA PRO A 131 -13.91 -6.34 -7.91
C PRO A 131 -12.90 -5.40 -8.57
N ARG A 132 -13.19 -4.10 -8.66
CA ARG A 132 -12.34 -3.09 -9.30
C ARG A 132 -11.99 -1.97 -8.31
N VAL A 133 -10.79 -1.43 -8.46
CA VAL A 133 -10.30 -0.22 -7.80
C VAL A 133 -9.77 0.71 -8.88
N LEU A 134 -10.36 1.90 -9.00
CA LEU A 134 -9.90 2.97 -9.91
C LEU A 134 -9.61 2.44 -11.34
N GLU A 135 -10.59 1.76 -11.95
CA GLU A 135 -10.49 1.12 -13.28
C GLU A 135 -9.63 -0.14 -13.40
N THR A 136 -8.88 -0.53 -12.36
CA THR A 136 -8.07 -1.76 -12.36
C THR A 136 -8.74 -2.88 -11.56
N PRO A 137 -8.80 -4.12 -12.08
CA PRO A 137 -9.34 -5.23 -11.30
C PRO A 137 -8.38 -5.61 -10.17
N LYS A 138 -8.91 -5.77 -8.96
CA LYS A 138 -8.11 -6.03 -7.74
C LYS A 138 -7.27 -7.30 -7.85
N ARG A 139 -7.80 -8.32 -8.52
CA ARG A 139 -7.11 -9.59 -8.76
C ARG A 139 -5.88 -9.42 -9.67
N ASP A 140 -5.95 -8.51 -10.65
CA ASP A 140 -4.77 -8.20 -11.46
C ASP A 140 -3.74 -7.41 -10.66
N LEU A 141 -4.15 -6.51 -9.77
CA LEU A 141 -3.22 -5.83 -8.86
C LEU A 141 -2.52 -6.85 -7.94
N LEU A 142 -3.25 -7.83 -7.41
CA LEU A 142 -2.69 -8.91 -6.60
C LEU A 142 -1.64 -9.70 -7.42
N ARG A 143 -2.00 -10.09 -8.65
CA ARG A 143 -1.15 -10.90 -9.54
C ARG A 143 0.10 -10.16 -10.03
N THR A 144 -0.07 -8.91 -10.48
CA THR A 144 0.98 -8.15 -11.18
C THR A 144 1.85 -7.32 -10.25
N ILE A 145 1.30 -6.85 -9.12
CA ILE A 145 2.00 -5.93 -8.22
C ILE A 145 2.41 -6.63 -6.93
N VAL A 146 1.46 -7.23 -6.21
CA VAL A 146 1.68 -7.71 -4.84
C VAL A 146 2.48 -9.02 -4.83
N MET A 147 2.11 -10.01 -5.66
CA MET A 147 2.79 -11.31 -5.70
C MET A 147 4.30 -11.21 -5.99
N PRO A 148 4.77 -10.41 -6.97
CA PRO A 148 6.22 -10.26 -7.20
C PRO A 148 6.97 -9.69 -6.00
N GLN A 149 6.36 -8.79 -5.23
CA GLN A 149 6.99 -8.24 -4.02
C GLN A 149 7.04 -9.26 -2.89
N MET A 150 6.02 -10.10 -2.74
CA MET A 150 6.03 -11.19 -1.75
C MET A 150 7.05 -12.27 -2.13
N ALA A 151 7.16 -12.59 -3.42
CA ALA A 151 8.06 -13.61 -3.94
C ALA A 151 9.55 -13.28 -3.71
N SER A 152 9.90 -12.02 -3.47
CA SER A 152 11.29 -11.66 -3.12
C SER A 152 11.70 -12.15 -1.72
N ASN A 153 10.75 -12.46 -0.84
CA ASN A 153 11.04 -13.02 0.49
C ASN A 153 10.82 -14.55 0.50
N ARG A 154 11.85 -15.30 0.90
CA ARG A 154 11.80 -16.77 0.99
C ARG A 154 10.80 -17.29 2.02
N VAL A 155 10.54 -16.55 3.10
CA VAL A 155 9.57 -16.91 4.15
C VAL A 155 8.14 -16.88 3.60
N LEU A 156 7.87 -15.98 2.65
CA LEU A 156 6.54 -15.77 2.08
C LEU A 156 6.19 -16.74 0.94
N GLN A 157 7.10 -17.65 0.55
CA GLN A 157 6.87 -18.55 -0.59
C GLN A 157 5.62 -19.42 -0.43
N ARG A 158 5.35 -19.91 0.80
CA ARG A 158 4.11 -20.66 1.09
C ARG A 158 2.86 -19.80 0.87
N LEU A 159 2.95 -18.52 1.21
CA LEU A 159 1.85 -17.58 1.08
C LEU A 159 1.60 -17.21 -0.38
N VAL A 160 2.67 -16.97 -1.14
CA VAL A 160 2.62 -16.71 -2.59
C VAL A 160 1.94 -17.88 -3.31
N LEU A 161 2.36 -19.11 -3.03
CA LEU A 161 1.76 -20.31 -3.64
C LEU A 161 0.27 -20.44 -3.31
N LYS A 162 -0.12 -20.23 -2.04
CA LYS A 162 -1.52 -20.24 -1.61
C LYS A 162 -2.37 -19.26 -2.43
N TYR A 163 -1.94 -18.01 -2.56
CA TYR A 163 -2.72 -17.00 -3.29
C TYR A 163 -2.65 -17.15 -4.81
N GLN A 164 -1.58 -17.73 -5.34
CA GLN A 164 -1.49 -18.08 -6.77
C GLN A 164 -2.55 -19.12 -7.14
N VAL A 165 -2.65 -20.21 -6.35
CA VAL A 165 -3.68 -21.25 -6.56
C VAL A 165 -5.08 -20.65 -6.45
N GLN A 166 -5.34 -19.84 -5.42
CA GLN A 166 -6.64 -19.20 -5.23
C GLN A 166 -7.00 -18.22 -6.35
N LEU A 167 -6.02 -17.49 -6.91
CA LEU A 167 -6.25 -16.62 -8.06
C LEU A 167 -6.60 -17.40 -9.33
N ASP A 168 -5.91 -18.52 -9.55
CA ASP A 168 -6.16 -19.38 -10.72
C ASP A 168 -7.52 -20.10 -10.60
N GLU A 169 -7.95 -20.49 -9.39
CA GLU A 169 -9.31 -21.02 -9.13
C GLU A 169 -10.41 -19.96 -9.29
N ALA A 170 -10.10 -18.71 -8.99
CA ALA A 170 -11.07 -17.63 -9.04
C ALA A 170 -11.34 -17.11 -10.47
N GLN A 171 -10.54 -17.54 -11.45
CA GLN A 171 -10.68 -17.17 -12.85
C GLN A 171 -11.64 -18.14 -13.56
N PRO A 172 -12.73 -17.67 -14.20
CA PRO A 172 -13.61 -18.52 -15.00
C PRO A 172 -12.97 -18.94 -16.33
#